data_AF-A0A945LCV3-F1
#
_entry.id   AF-A0A945LCV3-F1
#
_cell.length_a   1.000
_cell.length_b   1.000
_cell.length_c   1.000
_cell.angle_alpha   90.00
_cell.angle_beta   90.00
_cell.angle_gamma   90.00
#
_symmetry.space_group_name_H-M   'P 1'
#
loop_
_entity.id
_entity.type
_entity.pdbx_description
1 polymer ?
#
loop_
_entity_poly.entity_id
_entity_poly.type
_entity_poly.pdbx_seq_one_letter_code
_entity_poly.pdbx_strand_id
1 'polypeptide(L)'
;MAGTVSQTLVVLERKKLIVKKSDPKDRRNVQLELTPAGRLLLDDDPIMAVRNNATALGETNEVALLAGLKRLLHVTLEERGGRAFGVCHSCKYFLQAAEGGAIHRCALLDAPLSDEDSEQICVENVFG
;
A
#
# COMPACT_ATOMS: atom_id res chain seq x y z
N MET A 1 -4.63 0.46 17.13
CA MET A 1 -3.34 0.20 17.78
C MET A 1 -2.27 1.11 17.18
N ALA A 2 -2.10 2.34 17.70
CA ALA A 2 -1.07 3.28 17.20
C ALA A 2 0.32 3.01 17.83
N GLY A 3 0.37 2.36 19.00
CA GLY A 3 1.61 2.09 19.72
C GLY A 3 2.55 1.11 19.01
N THR A 4 2.01 0.05 18.40
CA THR A 4 2.83 -0.99 17.76
C THR A 4 3.56 -0.50 16.52
N VAL A 5 2.89 0.34 15.70
CA VAL A 5 3.51 0.92 14.48
C VAL A 5 4.71 1.78 14.87
N SER A 6 4.55 2.67 15.85
CA SER A 6 5.63 3.55 16.31
C SER A 6 6.83 2.76 16.84
N GLN A 7 6.58 1.68 17.59
CA GLN A 7 7.64 0.80 18.11
C GLN A 7 8.37 0.07 16.99
N THR A 8 7.64 -0.47 16.00
CA THR A 8 8.26 -1.13 14.84
C THR A 8 9.15 -0.16 14.05
N LEU A 9 8.70 1.07 13.83
CA LEU A 9 9.50 2.08 13.14
C LEU A 9 10.79 2.41 13.89
N VAL A 10 10.75 2.52 15.23
CA VAL A 10 11.96 2.72 16.05
C VAL A 10 12.94 1.55 15.89
N VAL A 11 12.44 0.32 15.88
CA VAL A 11 13.29 -0.87 15.69
C VAL A 11 13.92 -0.89 14.31
N LEU A 12 13.15 -0.60 13.25
CA LEU A 12 13.64 -0.57 11.87
C LEU A 12 14.68 0.53 11.65
N GLU A 13 14.47 1.71 12.24
CA GLU A 13 15.42 2.84 12.21
C GLU A 13 16.71 2.49 12.96
N ARG A 14 16.61 1.89 14.16
CA ARG A 14 17.77 1.41 14.92
C ARG A 14 18.57 0.36 14.15
N LYS A 15 17.90 -0.48 13.36
CA LYS A 15 18.54 -1.46 12.47
C LYS A 15 19.11 -0.83 11.19
N LYS A 16 18.97 0.50 10.99
CA LYS A 16 19.39 1.23 9.80
C LYS A 16 18.73 0.75 8.50
N LEU A 17 17.53 0.17 8.60
CA LEU A 17 16.77 -0.34 7.43
C LEU A 17 15.86 0.75 6.84
N ILE A 18 15.49 1.75 7.64
CA ILE A 18 14.73 2.91 7.20
C ILE A 18 15.38 4.21 7.68
N VAL A 19 15.04 5.31 7.03
CA VAL A 19 15.29 6.68 7.48
C VAL A 19 13.98 7.46 7.53
N LYS A 20 13.89 8.37 8.51
CA LYS A 20 12.80 9.33 8.64
C LYS A 20 13.24 10.68 8.07
N LYS A 21 12.47 11.23 7.13
CA LYS A 21 12.61 12.61 6.67
C LYS A 21 11.42 13.42 7.20
N SER A 22 11.71 14.51 7.89
CA SER A 22 10.67 15.46 8.29
C SER A 22 10.15 16.20 7.06
N ASP A 23 8.84 16.29 6.93
CA ASP A 23 8.24 17.12 5.90
C ASP A 23 8.43 18.61 6.26
N PRO A 24 9.08 19.42 5.40
CA PRO A 24 9.29 20.83 5.66
C PRO A 24 7.99 21.66 5.68
N LYS A 25 6.88 21.14 5.12
CA LYS A 25 5.58 21.83 5.04
C LYS A 25 4.64 21.49 6.19
N ASP A 26 4.67 20.27 6.73
CA ASP A 26 3.90 19.89 7.93
C ASP A 26 4.74 18.99 8.86
N ARG A 27 5.12 19.53 10.02
CA ARG A 27 5.94 18.82 11.03
C ARG A 27 5.23 17.61 11.65
N ARG A 28 3.93 17.42 11.39
CA ARG A 28 3.18 16.21 11.79
C ARG A 28 3.37 15.06 10.82
N ASN A 29 3.90 15.32 9.61
CA ASN A 29 4.21 14.30 8.63
C ASN A 29 5.69 13.90 8.70
N VAL A 30 5.90 12.58 8.67
CA VAL A 30 7.23 11.98 8.59
C VAL A 30 7.23 11.05 7.38
N GLN A 31 8.07 11.36 6.41
CA GLN A 31 8.32 10.49 5.27
C GLN A 31 9.28 9.38 5.69
N LEU A 32 8.94 8.14 5.36
CA LEU A 32 9.76 6.97 5.62
C LEU A 32 10.36 6.50 4.30
N GLU A 33 11.68 6.31 4.27
CA GLU A 33 12.38 5.75 3.12
C GLU A 33 13.19 4.54 3.52
N LEU A 34 13.23 3.53 2.65
CA LEU A 34 14.13 2.39 2.81
C LEU A 34 15.57 2.83 2.52
N THR A 35 16.51 2.39 3.36
CA THR A 35 17.94 2.51 3.07
C THR A 35 18.37 1.46 2.03
N PRO A 36 19.57 1.55 1.43
CA PRO A 36 20.10 0.48 0.60
C PRO A 36 20.13 -0.88 1.33
N ALA A 37 20.49 -0.90 2.61
CA ALA A 37 20.46 -2.11 3.43
C ALA A 37 19.02 -2.63 3.66
N GLY A 38 18.05 -1.73 3.84
CA GLY A 38 16.63 -2.08 3.90
C GLY A 38 16.12 -2.68 2.60
N ARG A 39 16.57 -2.16 1.46
CA ARG A 39 16.22 -2.68 0.12
C ARG A 39 16.77 -4.09 -0.09
N LEU A 40 18.04 -4.32 0.24
CA LEU A 40 18.69 -5.64 0.12
C LEU A 40 17.99 -6.73 0.96
N LEU A 41 17.41 -6.36 2.11
CA LEU A 41 16.69 -7.31 2.95
C LEU A 41 15.38 -7.80 2.30
N LEU A 42 14.84 -7.07 1.32
CA LEU A 42 13.65 -7.50 0.57
C LEU A 42 13.98 -8.59 -0.46
N ASP A 43 15.27 -8.79 -0.80
CA ASP A 43 15.68 -9.84 -1.74
C ASP A 43 15.41 -11.24 -1.17
N ASP A 44 15.37 -11.37 0.16
CA ASP A 44 15.02 -12.60 0.91
C ASP A 44 13.71 -12.45 1.70
N ASP A 45 12.72 -11.75 1.13
CA ASP A 45 11.42 -11.57 1.78
C ASP A 45 10.67 -12.92 1.93
N PRO A 46 10.39 -13.40 3.15
CA PRO A 46 9.67 -14.65 3.38
C PRO A 46 8.28 -14.69 2.73
N ILE A 47 7.66 -13.54 2.43
CA ILE A 47 6.39 -13.47 1.69
C ILE A 47 6.54 -14.04 0.28
N MET A 48 7.72 -13.98 -0.32
CA MET A 48 7.99 -14.55 -1.64
C MET A 48 7.76 -16.05 -1.66
N ALA A 49 8.13 -16.76 -0.58
CA ALA A 49 7.88 -18.20 -0.46
C ALA A 49 6.38 -18.52 -0.41
N VAL A 50 5.59 -17.71 0.32
CA VAL A 50 4.13 -17.85 0.38
C VAL A 50 3.51 -17.63 -1.00
N ARG A 51 3.95 -16.60 -1.73
CA ARG A 51 3.49 -16.34 -3.10
C ARG A 51 3.82 -17.52 -4.03
N ASN A 52 5.06 -17.99 -4.01
CA ASN A 52 5.48 -19.11 -4.86
C ASN A 52 4.68 -20.38 -4.55
N ASN A 53 4.38 -20.65 -3.28
CA ASN A 53 3.53 -21.77 -2.88
C ASN A 53 2.08 -21.61 -3.37
N ALA A 54 1.54 -20.39 -3.38
CA ALA A 54 0.20 -20.12 -3.92
C ALA A 54 0.15 -20.36 -5.43
N THR A 55 1.16 -19.90 -6.18
CA THR A 55 1.27 -20.15 -7.62
C THR A 55 1.46 -21.64 -7.94
N ALA A 56 2.16 -22.38 -7.08
CA ALA A 56 2.35 -23.82 -7.24
C ALA A 56 1.04 -24.64 -7.09
N LEU A 57 -0.06 -24.05 -6.61
CA LEU A 57 -1.38 -24.70 -6.56
C LEU A 57 -2.01 -24.90 -7.95
N GLY A 58 -1.45 -24.27 -8.99
CA GLY A 58 -2.00 -24.22 -10.34
C GLY A 58 -3.01 -23.09 -10.52
N GLU A 59 -3.10 -22.59 -11.75
CA GLU A 59 -3.83 -21.36 -12.11
C GLU A 59 -5.26 -21.31 -11.56
N THR A 60 -6.03 -22.39 -11.71
CA THR A 60 -7.43 -22.43 -11.22
C THR A 60 -7.52 -22.24 -9.71
N ASN A 61 -6.65 -22.91 -8.95
CA ASN A 61 -6.67 -22.84 -7.49
C ASN A 61 -6.09 -21.53 -6.97
N GLU A 62 -5.05 -21.00 -7.63
CA GLU A 62 -4.48 -19.69 -7.32
C GLU A 62 -5.52 -18.58 -7.49
N VAL A 63 -6.24 -18.56 -8.62
CA VAL A 63 -7.32 -17.60 -8.89
C VAL A 63 -8.45 -17.73 -7.87
N ALA A 64 -8.89 -18.95 -7.58
CA ALA A 64 -9.95 -19.19 -6.60
C ALA A 64 -9.54 -18.75 -5.18
N LEU A 65 -8.31 -19.05 -4.77
CA LEU A 65 -7.75 -18.64 -3.48
C LEU A 65 -7.68 -17.11 -3.37
N LEU A 66 -7.16 -16.44 -4.40
CA LEU A 66 -7.08 -14.98 -4.44
C LEU A 66 -8.46 -14.34 -4.35
N ALA A 67 -9.45 -14.85 -5.11
CA ALA A 67 -10.82 -14.36 -5.05
C ALA A 67 -11.43 -14.55 -3.65
N GLY A 68 -11.23 -15.72 -3.04
CA GLY A 68 -11.69 -16.03 -1.68
C GLY A 68 -11.07 -15.11 -0.62
N LEU A 69 -9.76 -14.91 -0.66
CA LEU A 69 -9.04 -14.02 0.26
C LEU A 69 -9.49 -12.55 0.11
N LYS A 70 -9.66 -12.08 -1.13
CA LYS A 70 -10.20 -10.74 -1.39
C LYS A 70 -11.60 -10.57 -0.83
N ARG A 71 -12.49 -11.54 -1.04
CA ARG A 71 -13.86 -11.49 -0.52
C ARG A 71 -13.88 -11.48 1.01
N LEU A 72 -13.11 -12.35 1.65
CA LEU A 72 -13.00 -12.41 3.10
C LEU A 72 -12.48 -11.09 3.68
N LEU A 73 -11.41 -10.54 3.09
CA LEU A 73 -10.84 -9.26 3.49
C LEU A 73 -11.87 -8.14 3.36
N HIS A 74 -12.58 -8.07 2.23
CA HIS A 74 -13.58 -7.04 1.97
C HIS A 74 -14.69 -7.05 3.03
N VAL A 75 -15.33 -8.21 3.28
CA VAL A 75 -16.38 -8.31 4.30
C VAL A 75 -15.85 -7.93 5.69
N THR A 76 -14.65 -8.40 6.04
CA THR A 76 -14.02 -8.07 7.33
C THR A 76 -13.76 -6.56 7.48
N LEU A 77 -13.41 -5.88 6.39
CA LEU A 77 -13.16 -4.44 6.39
C LEU A 77 -14.46 -3.65 6.45
N GLU A 78 -15.51 -4.06 5.72
CA GLU A 78 -16.84 -3.46 5.80
C GLU A 78 -17.38 -3.51 7.23
N GLU A 79 -17.28 -4.67 7.89
CA GLU A 79 -17.68 -4.84 9.31
C GLU A 79 -16.91 -3.92 10.26
N ARG A 80 -15.68 -3.53 9.90
CA ARG A 80 -14.82 -2.63 10.68
C ARG A 80 -14.93 -1.15 10.27
N GLY A 81 -15.91 -0.79 9.44
CA GLY A 81 -16.15 0.59 9.00
C GLY A 81 -15.38 1.01 7.75
N GLY A 82 -14.98 0.05 6.90
CA GLY A 82 -14.56 0.31 5.51
C GLY A 82 -13.16 0.89 5.32
N ARG A 83 -12.31 0.91 6.35
CA ARG A 83 -10.92 1.41 6.23
C ARG A 83 -10.03 0.38 5.56
N ALA A 84 -10.17 0.25 4.24
CA ALA A 84 -9.29 -0.57 3.43
C ALA A 84 -7.96 0.16 3.17
N PHE A 85 -6.90 -0.63 2.95
CA PHE A 85 -5.66 -0.16 2.35
C PHE A 85 -5.56 -0.82 0.97
N GLY A 86 -5.25 -0.05 -0.06
CA GLY A 86 -5.16 -0.54 -1.44
C GLY A 86 -4.41 0.43 -2.32
N VAL A 87 -4.04 0.00 -3.53
CA VAL A 87 -3.33 0.86 -4.49
C VAL A 87 -4.23 2.00 -4.95
N CYS A 88 -3.69 3.20 -5.11
CA CYS A 88 -4.47 4.40 -5.36
C CYS A 88 -5.33 4.29 -6.63
N HIS A 89 -4.80 3.75 -7.73
CA HIS A 89 -5.56 3.59 -8.99
C HIS A 89 -6.78 2.66 -8.87
N SER A 90 -6.83 1.79 -7.87
CA SER A 90 -7.96 0.88 -7.64
C SER A 90 -9.03 1.49 -6.72
N CYS A 91 -8.83 2.72 -6.23
CA CYS A 91 -9.76 3.40 -5.35
C CYS A 91 -10.95 3.95 -6.14
N LYS A 92 -12.17 3.86 -5.58
CA LYS A 92 -13.38 4.45 -6.17
C LYS A 92 -13.29 5.95 -6.42
N TYR A 93 -12.38 6.65 -5.72
CA TYR A 93 -12.15 8.08 -5.86
C TYR A 93 -11.07 8.43 -6.90
N PHE A 94 -10.45 7.44 -7.55
CA PHE A 94 -9.42 7.68 -8.56
C PHE A 94 -10.06 8.12 -9.88
N LEU A 95 -9.62 9.27 -10.39
CA LEU A 95 -10.01 9.79 -11.69
C LEU A 95 -8.81 9.72 -12.63
N GLN A 96 -8.95 8.91 -13.68
CA GLN A 96 -7.91 8.76 -14.69
C GLN A 96 -7.77 10.05 -15.51
N ALA A 97 -6.54 10.29 -15.95
CA ALA A 97 -6.18 11.35 -16.87
C ALA A 97 -6.94 11.19 -18.19
N ALA A 98 -7.46 12.28 -18.77
CA ALA A 98 -7.90 12.27 -20.15
C ALA A 98 -6.69 12.17 -21.10
N GLU A 99 -6.84 11.47 -22.22
CA GLU A 99 -5.79 11.39 -23.25
C GLU A 99 -5.38 12.81 -23.69
N GLY A 100 -4.10 13.15 -23.51
CA GLY A 100 -3.51 14.38 -24.04
C GLY A 100 -3.30 15.55 -23.06
N GLY A 101 -3.43 15.40 -21.73
CA GLY A 101 -2.76 16.36 -20.83
C GLY A 101 -3.35 16.73 -19.47
N ALA A 102 -4.09 15.86 -18.79
CA ALA A 102 -4.38 16.06 -17.36
C ALA A 102 -3.67 15.00 -16.53
N ILE A 103 -3.03 15.36 -15.42
CA ILE A 103 -2.56 14.39 -14.42
C ILE A 103 -3.75 13.71 -13.76
N HIS A 104 -3.58 12.49 -13.23
CA HIS A 104 -4.61 11.80 -12.48
C HIS A 104 -5.12 12.65 -11.30
N ARG A 105 -6.31 12.35 -10.78
CA ARG A 105 -6.87 13.10 -9.66
C ARG A 105 -7.54 12.22 -8.63
N CYS A 106 -7.37 12.57 -7.36
CA CYS A 106 -8.18 12.02 -6.29
C CYS A 106 -9.44 12.88 -6.10
N ALA A 107 -10.62 12.34 -6.36
CA ALA A 107 -11.89 13.05 -6.18
C ALA A 107 -12.23 13.35 -4.71
N LEU A 108 -11.67 12.59 -3.77
CA LEU A 108 -11.90 12.80 -2.33
C LEU A 108 -11.08 13.97 -1.78
N LEU A 109 -9.79 14.02 -2.13
CA LEU A 109 -8.84 15.02 -1.64
C LEU A 109 -8.73 16.25 -2.55
N ASP A 110 -9.37 16.20 -3.71
CA ASP A 110 -9.25 17.19 -4.78
C ASP A 110 -7.79 17.45 -5.22
N ALA A 111 -6.95 16.41 -5.12
CA ALA A 111 -5.51 16.51 -5.30
C ALA A 111 -5.04 15.87 -6.62
N PRO A 112 -4.05 16.46 -7.32
CA PRO A 112 -3.40 15.82 -8.45
C PRO A 112 -2.59 14.60 -7.99
N LEU A 113 -2.55 13.57 -8.83
CA LEU A 113 -1.78 12.35 -8.65
C LEU A 113 -0.91 12.16 -9.90
N SER A 114 0.39 11.94 -9.70
CA SER A 114 1.25 11.46 -10.77
C SER A 114 0.96 9.98 -11.07
N ASP A 115 1.50 9.47 -12.18
CA ASP A 115 1.45 8.04 -12.49
C ASP A 115 2.10 7.22 -11.36
N GLU A 116 3.22 7.69 -10.81
CA GLU A 116 3.90 7.05 -9.67
C GLU A 116 3.03 7.04 -8.40
N ASP A 117 2.35 8.16 -8.09
CA ASP A 117 1.42 8.24 -6.95
C ASP A 117 0.24 7.28 -7.11
N SER A 118 -0.23 7.06 -8.36
CA SER A 118 -1.34 6.15 -8.67
C SER A 118 -1.02 4.69 -8.33
N GLU A 119 0.26 4.32 -8.30
CA GLU A 119 0.75 2.98 -7.94
C GLU A 119 1.05 2.82 -6.44
N GLN A 120 0.98 3.90 -5.65
CA GLN A 120 1.22 3.84 -4.20
C GLN A 120 -0.01 3.41 -3.40
N ILE A 121 0.20 3.02 -2.14
CA ILE A 121 -0.88 2.67 -1.21
C ILE A 121 -1.65 3.94 -0.80
N CYS A 122 -2.98 3.89 -0.98
CA CYS A 122 -3.91 4.93 -0.57
C CYS A 122 -4.52 4.58 0.81
N VAL A 123 -4.42 5.50 1.76
CA VAL A 123 -5.01 5.37 3.11
C VAL A 123 -6.53 5.56 3.11
N GLU A 124 -7.03 6.31 2.13
CA GLU A 124 -8.46 6.55 1.91
C GLU A 124 -9.03 5.56 0.86
N ASN A 125 -8.35 4.43 0.63
CA ASN A 125 -8.77 3.48 -0.38
C ASN A 125 -10.14 2.91 -0.02
N VAL A 126 -11.04 2.93 -0.99
CA VAL A 126 -12.30 2.20 -0.93
C VAL A 126 -12.48 1.51 -2.27
N PHE A 127 -12.73 0.21 -2.24
CA PHE A 127 -13.09 -0.56 -3.43
C PHE A 127 -14.49 -0.14 -3.89
N GLY A 128 -14.63 0.18 -5.17
CA GLY A 128 -15.89 0.56 -5.83
C GLY A 128 -16.52 -0.59 -6.59
#